data_AF-A0A0H3XI17-F1
#
_entry.id   AF-A0A0H3XI17-F1
#
_cell.length_a   1.000
_cell.length_b   1.000
_cell.length_c   1.000
_cell.angle_alpha   90.00
_cell.angle_beta   90.00
_cell.angle_gamma   90.00
#
_symmetry.space_group_name_H-M   'P 1'
#
loop_
_entity.id
_entity.type
_entity.pdbx_description
1 polymer ?
#
loop_
_entity_poly.entity_id
_entity_poly.type
_entity_poly.pdbx_seq_one_letter_code
_entity_poly.pdbx_strand_id
1 'polypeptide(L)'
;MGLIGNFLYRLRKKEQKHKKHYRQFHEENLLIVNGIIKNVNIKTIRTFRDKFENLIQPKAINVKNGYLIRKAHAFNSFGIFYKLDVVFCNKNFQVINLIPNFTSQKVSHYFSECYFIYCFAPGMINFLEIKQNDIVRIS
;
A
#
# COMPACT_ATOMS: atom_id res chain seq x y z
N MET A 1 39.99 -18.72 18.77
CA MET A 1 38.59 -18.73 18.28
C MET A 1 38.03 -17.30 18.34
N GLY A 2 38.31 -16.32 17.50
CA GLY A 2 38.75 -16.23 16.12
C GLY A 2 37.97 -15.05 15.51
N LEU A 3 38.42 -13.82 15.73
CA LEU A 3 37.74 -12.55 15.40
C LEU A 3 37.17 -12.48 13.97
N ILE A 4 37.83 -13.18 13.04
CA ILE A 4 37.46 -13.31 11.63
C ILE A 4 36.12 -14.06 11.45
N GLY A 5 35.84 -15.07 12.28
CA GLY A 5 34.60 -15.84 12.23
C GLY A 5 33.36 -15.01 12.59
N ASN A 6 33.48 -14.14 13.60
CA ASN A 6 32.41 -13.21 13.99
C ASN A 6 32.15 -12.13 12.93
N PHE A 7 33.19 -11.68 12.24
CA PHE A 7 33.08 -10.72 11.15
C PHE A 7 32.40 -11.32 9.91
N LEU A 8 32.82 -12.50 9.47
CA LEU A 8 32.21 -13.24 8.36
C LEU A 8 30.75 -13.62 8.67
N TYR A 9 30.44 -14.00 9.90
CA TYR A 9 29.07 -14.27 10.34
C TYR A 9 28.18 -13.02 10.24
N ARG A 10 28.68 -11.84 10.66
CA ARG A 10 27.95 -10.57 10.53
C ARG A 10 27.72 -10.15 9.08
N LEU A 11 28.71 -10.39 8.19
CA LEU A 11 28.55 -10.14 6.75
C LEU A 11 27.50 -11.06 6.13
N ARG A 12 27.55 -12.36 6.41
CA ARG A 12 26.55 -13.34 5.94
C ARG A 12 25.13 -12.99 6.43
N LYS A 13 25.01 -12.55 7.69
CA LYS A 13 23.72 -12.12 8.28
C LYS A 13 23.19 -10.83 7.63
N LYS A 14 24.07 -9.90 7.23
CA LYS A 14 23.71 -8.72 6.44
C LYS A 14 23.26 -9.09 5.03
N GLU A 15 23.97 -9.97 4.34
CA GLU A 15 23.60 -10.43 2.99
C GLU A 15 22.27 -11.20 2.98
N GLN A 16 22.02 -12.04 3.99
CA GLN A 16 20.74 -12.74 4.13
C GLN A 16 19.58 -11.77 4.42
N LYS A 17 19.80 -10.71 5.22
CA LYS A 17 18.84 -9.61 5.38
C LYS A 17 18.57 -8.90 4.06
N HIS A 18 19.63 -8.60 3.29
CA HIS A 18 19.51 -7.97 1.98
C HIS A 18 18.73 -8.85 0.99
N LYS A 19 19.05 -10.15 0.89
CA LYS A 19 18.33 -11.10 0.04
C LYS A 19 16.87 -11.29 0.45
N LYS A 20 16.55 -11.29 1.76
CA LYS A 20 15.16 -11.27 2.25
C LYS A 20 14.43 -9.99 1.87
N HIS A 21 15.10 -8.83 1.98
CA HIS A 21 14.55 -7.55 1.53
C HIS A 21 14.28 -7.57 0.02
N TYR A 22 15.23 -8.04 -0.80
CA TYR A 22 15.04 -8.16 -2.26
C TYR A 22 13.91 -9.13 -2.66
N ARG A 23 13.75 -10.28 -1.99
CA ARG A 23 12.63 -11.20 -2.26
C ARG A 23 11.27 -10.60 -1.89
N GLN A 24 11.21 -9.78 -0.84
CA GLN A 24 9.97 -9.08 -0.43
C GLN A 24 9.52 -7.97 -1.39
N PHE A 25 10.43 -7.46 -2.23
CA PHE A 25 10.13 -6.40 -3.20
C PHE A 25 9.58 -6.94 -4.54
N HIS A 26 9.60 -8.25 -4.77
CA HIS A 26 9.28 -8.88 -6.06
C HIS A 26 8.04 -9.80 -6.04
N GLU A 27 7.29 -9.86 -4.95
CA GLU A 27 5.95 -10.47 -4.97
C GLU A 27 4.97 -9.43 -5.54
N GLU A 28 4.64 -9.58 -6.83
CA GLU A 28 3.57 -8.80 -7.47
C GLU A 28 2.23 -9.23 -6.87
N ASN A 29 1.65 -8.38 -6.02
CA ASN A 29 0.33 -8.68 -5.45
C ASN A 29 -0.71 -8.02 -6.35
N LEU A 30 -1.43 -8.81 -7.14
CA LEU A 30 -2.45 -8.27 -8.04
C LEU A 30 -3.70 -7.91 -7.25
N LEU A 31 -4.34 -6.81 -7.64
CA LEU A 31 -5.64 -6.41 -7.10
C LEU A 31 -6.72 -7.39 -7.57
N ILE A 32 -7.57 -7.83 -6.64
CA ILE A 32 -8.75 -8.65 -6.94
C ILE A 32 -9.97 -7.92 -6.42
N VAL A 33 -10.93 -7.65 -7.30
CA VAL A 33 -12.21 -7.00 -6.96
C VAL A 33 -13.34 -7.99 -7.27
N ASN A 34 -14.11 -8.38 -6.26
CA ASN A 34 -15.20 -9.36 -6.37
C ASN A 34 -14.77 -10.67 -7.07
N GLY A 35 -13.54 -11.11 -6.83
CA GLY A 35 -12.98 -12.32 -7.44
C GLY A 35 -12.36 -12.11 -8.83
N ILE A 36 -12.53 -10.95 -9.45
CA ILE A 36 -11.94 -10.62 -10.75
C ILE A 36 -10.56 -9.99 -10.54
N ILE A 37 -9.54 -10.58 -11.16
CA ILE A 37 -8.17 -10.04 -11.15
C ILE A 37 -8.13 -8.77 -12.00
N LYS A 38 -7.63 -7.68 -11.41
CA LYS A 38 -7.35 -6.41 -12.09
C LYS A 38 -5.84 -6.29 -12.25
N ASN A 39 -5.38 -5.82 -13.42
CA ASN A 39 -3.96 -5.65 -13.75
C ASN A 39 -3.34 -4.42 -13.04
N VAL A 40 -3.45 -4.36 -11.72
CA VAL A 40 -2.89 -3.33 -10.85
C VAL A 40 -2.05 -4.02 -9.78
N ASN A 41 -0.77 -3.68 -9.72
CA ASN A 41 0.13 -4.22 -8.70
C ASN A 41 -0.01 -3.43 -7.40
N ILE A 42 -0.25 -4.13 -6.29
CA ILE A 42 -0.48 -3.55 -4.97
C ILE A 42 0.75 -3.73 -4.09
N LYS A 43 1.36 -2.60 -3.72
CA LYS A 43 2.47 -2.55 -2.78
C LYS A 43 1.96 -2.29 -1.37
N THR A 44 2.31 -3.16 -0.43
CA THR A 44 1.93 -2.93 0.97
C THR A 44 2.88 -1.93 1.63
N ILE A 45 2.33 -0.82 2.13
CA ILE A 45 3.02 0.16 2.98
C ILE A 45 2.99 -0.36 4.41
N ARG A 46 4.16 -0.69 4.98
CA ARG A 46 4.28 -1.26 6.33
C ARG A 46 4.79 -0.25 7.34
N THR A 47 5.60 0.70 6.90
CA THR A 47 6.24 1.70 7.76
C THR A 47 5.98 3.12 7.27
N PHE A 48 6.19 4.11 8.15
CA PHE A 48 6.14 5.52 7.76
C PHE A 48 7.18 5.85 6.68
N ARG A 49 8.35 5.19 6.73
CA ARG A 49 9.37 5.30 5.69
C ARG A 49 8.85 4.81 4.34
N ASP A 50 8.17 3.67 4.31
CA ASP A 50 7.55 3.16 3.07
C ASP A 50 6.51 4.15 2.54
N LYS A 51 5.69 4.73 3.43
CA LYS A 51 4.72 5.77 3.06
C LYS A 51 5.43 6.95 2.42
N PHE A 52 6.53 7.39 3.02
CA PHE A 52 7.30 8.52 2.51
C PHE A 52 7.91 8.23 1.13
N GLU A 53 8.61 7.10 0.99
CA GLU A 53 9.27 6.71 -0.27
C GLU A 53 8.26 6.44 -1.41
N ASN A 54 7.07 5.92 -1.10
CA ASN A 54 6.10 5.49 -2.11
C ASN A 54 4.98 6.50 -2.40
N LEU A 55 4.55 7.31 -1.42
CA LEU A 55 3.42 8.25 -1.55
C LEU A 55 3.81 9.73 -1.41
N ILE A 56 4.90 10.07 -0.72
CA ILE A 56 5.30 11.48 -0.51
C ILE A 56 6.37 11.91 -1.53
N GLN A 57 7.37 11.07 -1.78
CA GLN A 57 8.42 11.30 -2.76
C GLN A 57 8.21 10.76 -4.19
N PRO A 58 7.09 10.13 -4.60
CA PRO A 58 7.04 9.54 -5.92
C PRO A 58 7.00 10.62 -7.01
N LYS A 59 7.63 10.31 -8.14
CA LYS A 59 7.38 10.95 -9.44
C LYS A 59 5.96 10.59 -9.90
N ALA A 60 4.93 11.11 -9.24
CA ALA A 60 3.51 10.78 -9.42
C ALA A 60 3.13 9.29 -9.22
N ILE A 61 1.99 9.02 -8.62
CA ILE A 61 1.42 7.67 -8.54
C ILE A 61 0.98 7.23 -9.95
N ASN A 62 1.37 6.02 -10.38
CA ASN A 62 1.03 5.48 -11.70
C ASN A 62 -0.23 4.61 -11.62
N VAL A 63 -1.07 4.64 -12.65
CA VAL A 63 -2.27 3.78 -12.80
C VAL A 63 -1.99 2.27 -12.71
N LYS A 64 -0.77 1.83 -13.02
CA LYS A 64 -0.36 0.41 -12.91
C LYS A 64 -0.12 -0.06 -11.47
N ASN A 65 0.05 0.87 -10.53
CA ASN A 65 0.42 0.58 -9.16
C ASN A 65 -0.61 1.15 -8.18
N GLY A 66 -0.97 0.37 -7.17
CA GLY A 66 -1.69 0.81 -5.98
C GLY A 66 -0.88 0.56 -4.73
N TYR A 67 -1.30 1.18 -3.64
CA TYR A 67 -0.67 1.00 -2.34
C TYR A 67 -1.70 0.55 -1.30
N LEU A 68 -1.31 -0.37 -0.44
CA LEU A 68 -2.14 -0.88 0.64
C LEU A 68 -1.54 -0.51 1.99
N ILE A 69 -2.30 0.23 2.80
CA ILE A 69 -2.01 0.50 4.20
C ILE A 69 -2.86 -0.46 5.03
N ARG A 70 -2.22 -1.18 5.96
CA ARG A 70 -2.90 -2.13 6.86
C ARG A 70 -3.03 -1.53 8.26
N LYS A 71 -4.02 -2.00 9.02
CA LYS A 71 -4.27 -1.58 10.41
C LYS A 71 -4.47 -0.06 10.54
N ALA A 72 -5.18 0.53 9.58
CA ALA A 72 -5.45 1.96 9.56
C ALA A 72 -6.96 2.22 9.53
N HIS A 73 -7.39 3.20 10.32
CA HIS A 73 -8.80 3.59 10.48
C HIS A 73 -9.12 4.96 9.85
N ALA A 74 -8.08 5.71 9.49
CA ALA A 74 -8.15 7.00 8.83
C ALA A 74 -6.92 7.15 7.92
N PHE A 75 -7.05 8.01 6.92
CA PHE A 75 -5.99 8.35 5.99
C PHE A 75 -5.58 9.81 6.17
N ASN A 76 -4.30 10.11 6.00
CA ASN A 76 -3.81 11.48 5.92
C ASN A 76 -2.89 11.65 4.72
N SER A 77 -3.03 12.79 4.04
CA SER A 77 -2.23 13.18 2.88
C SER A 77 -1.14 14.19 3.21
N PHE A 78 -0.68 14.25 4.47
CA PHE A 78 0.46 15.09 4.83
C PHE A 78 1.72 14.66 4.06
N GLY A 79 2.39 15.64 3.45
CA GLY A 79 3.53 15.42 2.55
C GLY A 79 3.14 14.97 1.13
N ILE A 80 1.86 14.65 0.86
CA ILE A 80 1.42 14.26 -0.48
C ILE A 80 0.88 15.51 -1.18
N PHE A 81 1.58 15.98 -2.21
CA PHE A 81 1.25 17.22 -2.95
C PHE A 81 0.42 17.00 -4.22
N TYR A 82 -0.16 15.82 -4.39
CA TYR A 82 -0.98 15.45 -5.54
C TYR A 82 -2.30 14.79 -5.09
N LYS A 83 -3.27 14.68 -6.00
CA LYS A 83 -4.56 14.02 -5.73
C LYS A 83 -4.44 12.52 -5.85
N LEU A 84 -5.19 11.80 -5.02
CA LEU A 84 -5.20 10.34 -5.01
C LEU A 84 -6.59 9.81 -4.69
N ASP A 85 -6.90 8.62 -5.18
CA ASP A 85 -8.13 7.92 -4.85
C ASP A 85 -7.91 7.04 -3.63
N VAL A 86 -8.80 7.13 -2.64
CA VAL A 86 -8.69 6.36 -1.38
C VAL A 86 -9.89 5.43 -1.24
N VAL A 87 -9.62 4.15 -1.01
CA VAL A 87 -10.63 3.12 -0.74
C VAL A 87 -10.44 2.59 0.67
N PHE A 88 -11.47 2.65 1.48
CA PHE A 88 -11.48 2.14 2.86
C PHE A 88 -12.22 0.80 2.88
N CYS A 89 -11.58 -0.22 3.43
CA CYS A 89 -12.17 -1.55 3.61
C CYS A 89 -12.11 -2.00 5.07
N ASN A 90 -13.06 -2.85 5.46
CA ASN A 90 -13.10 -3.49 6.77
C ASN A 90 -12.18 -4.73 6.84
N LYS A 91 -12.15 -5.42 7.99
CA LYS A 91 -11.34 -6.65 8.20
C LYS A 91 -11.72 -7.81 7.27
N ASN A 92 -12.93 -7.80 6.73
CA ASN A 92 -13.42 -8.80 5.78
C ASN A 92 -13.15 -8.40 4.32
N PHE A 93 -12.31 -7.38 4.09
CA PHE A 93 -11.98 -6.84 2.77
C PHE A 93 -13.14 -6.16 2.03
N GLN A 94 -14.27 -5.94 2.70
CA GLN A 94 -15.41 -5.25 2.12
C GLN A 94 -15.18 -3.74 2.14
N VAL A 95 -15.43 -3.08 1.01
CA VAL A 95 -15.35 -1.63 0.86
C VAL A 95 -16.45 -0.97 1.69
N ILE A 96 -16.06 -0.16 2.66
CA ILE A 96 -16.97 0.60 3.51
C ILE A 96 -17.13 2.04 3.04
N ASN A 97 -16.09 2.62 2.43
CA ASN A 97 -16.13 3.99 1.92
C ASN A 97 -15.09 4.22 0.82
N LEU A 98 -15.37 5.20 -0.03
CA LEU A 98 -14.60 5.58 -1.21
C LEU A 98 -14.47 7.09 -1.22
N ILE A 99 -13.25 7.61 -1.32
CA ILE A 99 -13.02 9.05 -1.47
C ILE A 99 -12.20 9.26 -2.75
N PRO A 100 -12.86 9.58 -3.88
CA PRO A 100 -12.16 9.93 -5.10
C PRO A 100 -11.48 11.28 -4.95
N ASN A 101 -10.36 11.47 -5.64
CA ASN A 101 -9.64 12.76 -5.71
C ASN A 101 -9.32 13.38 -4.34
N PHE A 102 -8.96 12.56 -3.35
CA PHE A 102 -8.52 13.02 -2.04
C PHE A 102 -7.34 14.00 -2.20
N THR A 103 -7.48 15.16 -1.58
CA THR A 103 -6.59 16.32 -1.79
C THR A 103 -5.45 16.35 -0.77
N SER A 104 -4.42 17.14 -1.07
CA SER A 104 -3.22 17.29 -0.24
C SER A 104 -3.51 17.92 1.12
N GLN A 105 -2.68 17.61 2.11
CA GLN A 105 -2.71 18.20 3.46
C GLN A 105 -4.05 18.06 4.20
N LYS A 106 -4.75 16.95 3.98
CA LYS A 106 -6.02 16.62 4.65
C LYS A 106 -5.94 15.32 5.43
N VAL A 107 -6.86 15.18 6.37
CA VAL A 107 -7.13 13.95 7.10
C VAL A 107 -8.55 13.52 6.77
N SER A 108 -8.74 12.24 6.47
CA SER A 108 -10.07 11.68 6.25
C SER A 108 -10.86 11.61 7.55
N HIS A 109 -12.16 11.36 7.44
CA HIS A 109 -12.91 10.91 8.59
C HIS A 109 -12.34 9.60 9.15
N TYR A 110 -12.55 9.37 10.45
CA TYR A 110 -12.17 8.13 11.14
C TYR A 110 -13.29 7.11 10.99
N PHE A 111 -12.98 5.93 10.48
CA PHE A 111 -13.93 4.84 10.31
C PHE A 111 -13.54 3.69 11.25
N SER A 112 -14.33 3.45 12.30
CA SER A 112 -14.05 2.44 13.33
C SER A 112 -13.88 1.03 12.76
N GLU A 113 -14.68 0.67 11.75
CA GLU A 113 -14.66 -0.64 11.10
C GLU A 113 -13.55 -0.78 10.05
N CYS A 114 -12.92 0.32 9.65
CA CYS A 114 -11.85 0.30 8.67
C CYS A 114 -10.63 -0.45 9.20
N TYR A 115 -9.95 -1.18 8.33
CA TYR A 115 -8.71 -1.86 8.68
C TYR A 115 -7.71 -1.86 7.54
N PHE A 116 -8.19 -1.81 6.29
CA PHE A 116 -7.37 -1.72 5.10
C PHE A 116 -7.71 -0.43 4.36
N ILE A 117 -6.68 0.28 3.90
CA ILE A 117 -6.84 1.47 3.07
C ILE A 117 -6.01 1.28 1.81
N TYR A 118 -6.67 1.28 0.66
CA TYR A 118 -6.01 1.29 -0.63
C TYR A 118 -5.89 2.72 -1.15
N CYS A 119 -4.72 3.05 -1.69
CA CYS A 119 -4.42 4.34 -2.29
C CYS A 119 -4.07 4.12 -3.77
N PHE A 120 -4.76 4.82 -4.66
CA PHE A 120 -4.60 4.70 -6.10
C PHE A 120 -4.35 6.06 -6.76
N ALA A 121 -3.94 6.01 -8.03
CA ALA A 121 -3.90 7.18 -8.87
C ALA A 121 -5.31 7.81 -9.02
N PRO A 122 -5.40 9.15 -9.21
CA PRO A 122 -6.69 9.82 -9.31
C PRO A 122 -7.50 9.28 -10.49
N GLY A 123 -8.78 8.98 -10.26
CA GLY A 123 -9.71 8.40 -11.24
C GLY A 123 -9.73 6.87 -11.32
N MET A 124 -8.86 6.19 -10.57
CA MET A 124 -8.79 4.73 -10.57
C MET A 124 -9.98 4.03 -9.91
N ILE A 125 -10.66 4.67 -8.94
CA ILE A 125 -11.90 4.10 -8.37
C ILE A 125 -12.92 3.84 -9.48
N ASN A 126 -13.11 4.83 -10.36
CA ASN A 126 -14.04 4.74 -11.48
C ASN A 126 -13.54 3.75 -12.54
N PHE A 127 -12.25 3.81 -12.91
CA PHE A 127 -11.66 2.91 -13.91
C PHE A 127 -11.73 1.43 -13.49
N LEU A 128 -11.55 1.14 -12.20
CA LEU A 128 -11.63 -0.21 -11.65
C LEU A 128 -13.05 -0.64 -11.32
N GLU A 129 -14.02 0.28 -11.44
CA GLU A 129 -15.43 0.12 -11.09
C GLU A 129 -15.67 -0.32 -9.65
N ILE A 130 -14.83 0.15 -8.72
CA ILE A 130 -14.94 -0.20 -7.30
C ILE A 130 -16.11 0.56 -6.68
N LYS A 131 -17.00 -0.19 -6.02
CA LYS A 131 -18.19 0.33 -5.34
C LYS A 131 -18.18 -0.02 -3.87
N GLN A 132 -19.01 0.67 -3.11
CA GLN A 132 -19.27 0.31 -1.72
C GLN A 132 -19.85 -1.11 -1.65
N ASN A 133 -19.46 -1.86 -0.63
CA ASN A 133 -19.75 -3.28 -0.42
C ASN A 133 -19.01 -4.28 -1.32
N ASP A 134 -18.17 -3.83 -2.26
CA ASP A 134 -17.30 -4.75 -3.01
C ASP A 134 -16.26 -5.40 -2.11
N ILE A 135 -15.81 -6.60 -2.47
CA ILE A 135 -14.71 -7.29 -1.81
C ILE A 135 -13.42 -6.99 -2.57
N VAL A 136 -12.51 -6.25 -1.93
CA VAL A 136 -11.23 -5.83 -2.51
C VAL A 136 -10.08 -6.47 -1.75
N ARG A 137 -9.36 -7.39 -2.40
CA ARG A 137 -8.23 -8.13 -1.82
C ARG A 137 -7.03 -8.13 -2.76
N ILE A 138 -5.93 -8.69 -2.28
CA ILE A 138 -4.73 -8.94 -3.08
C ILE A 138 -4.54 -10.45 -3.26
N SER A 139 -3.92 -10.87 -4.37
CA SER A 139 -3.55 -12.27 -4.65
C SER A 139 -2.46 -12.78 -3.72
#